data_AF-A0A9D6VBP4-F1
#
_entry.id   AF-A0A9D6VBP4-F1
#
_cell.length_a   1.000
_cell.length_b   1.000
_cell.length_c   1.000
_cell.angle_alpha   90.00
_cell.angle_beta   90.00
_cell.angle_gamma   90.00
#
_symmetry.space_group_name_H-M   'P 1'
#
loop_
_entity.id
_entity.type
_entity.pdbx_description
1 polymer ?
#
loop_
_entity_poly.entity_id
_entity_poly.type
_entity_poly.pdbx_seq_one_letter_code
_entity_poly.pdbx_strand_id
1 'polypeptide(L)'
;MKNLIFQEWGIIKDKYLRAVFGLSFLLLIFLLAIVFAKLRDISAPLIIHFDVYRGIDFFGGKLEIFGIIATAFIAVVINFLLADFFYWRERFLSYVLGFGSLAFVILILIAVGVIVNIN
;
A
#
# COMPACT_ATOMS: atom_id res chain seq x y z
N MET A 1 21.19 27.93 14.32
CA MET A 1 20.81 26.89 13.33
C MET A 1 21.49 25.58 13.74
N LYS A 2 20.87 24.82 14.65
CA LYS A 2 21.42 23.55 15.16
C LYS A 2 20.92 22.42 14.24
N ASN A 3 21.86 21.81 13.53
CA ASN A 3 21.84 20.44 13.00
C ASN A 3 20.56 19.93 12.31
N LEU A 4 20.37 20.33 11.05
CA LEU A 4 19.48 19.64 10.11
C LEU A 4 20.03 18.26 9.66
N ILE A 5 21.29 17.94 9.99
CA ILE A 5 21.99 16.73 9.51
C ILE A 5 21.80 15.52 10.45
N PHE A 6 21.39 15.75 11.70
CA PHE A 6 21.12 14.69 12.70
C PHE A 6 19.70 14.77 13.25
N GLN A 7 18.73 15.08 12.39
CA GLN A 7 17.33 14.94 12.75
C GLN A 7 17.04 13.43 12.83
N GLU A 8 17.08 12.89 14.04
CA GLU A 8 16.63 11.52 14.27
C GLU A 8 15.18 11.42 13.80
N TRP A 9 14.87 10.38 13.03
CA TRP A 9 13.55 10.18 12.44
C TRP A 9 12.52 10.07 13.56
N GLY A 10 11.56 11.00 13.59
CA GLY A 10 10.51 11.07 14.62
C GLY A 10 9.69 9.78 14.68
N ILE A 11 9.48 9.15 13.52
CA ILE A 11 8.77 7.87 13.41
C ILE A 11 9.51 6.74 14.14
N ILE A 12 10.85 6.72 14.14
CA ILE A 12 11.62 5.62 14.76
C ILE A 12 11.44 5.63 16.29
N LYS A 13 11.23 6.82 16.88
CA LYS A 13 10.99 7.00 18.32
C LYS A 13 9.59 6.58 18.74
N ASP A 14 8.60 6.80 17.87
CA ASP A 14 7.21 6.49 18.18
C ASP A 14 6.86 5.03 17.87
N LYS A 15 6.61 4.24 18.92
CA LYS A 15 6.28 2.82 18.79
C LYS A 15 5.02 2.57 17.95
N TYR A 16 4.03 3.47 17.99
CA TYR A 16 2.77 3.29 17.28
C TYR A 16 2.94 3.59 15.80
N LEU A 17 3.55 4.74 15.45
CA LEU A 17 3.81 5.06 14.04
C LEU A 17 4.72 4.02 13.39
N ARG A 18 5.77 3.59 14.09
CA ARG A 18 6.66 2.53 13.61
C ARG A 18 5.92 1.21 13.38
N ALA A 19 5.05 0.82 14.32
CA ALA A 19 4.25 -0.40 14.16
C ALA A 19 3.27 -0.30 13.00
N VAL A 20 2.59 0.83 12.85
CA VAL A 20 1.57 1.06 11.80
C VAL A 20 2.22 1.05 10.42
N PHE A 21 3.28 1.82 10.19
CA PHE A 21 3.98 1.80 8.90
C PHE A 21 4.66 0.45 8.63
N GLY A 22 5.28 -0.15 9.65
CA GLY A 22 5.85 -1.50 9.54
C GLY A 22 4.81 -2.53 9.09
N LEU A 23 3.62 -2.49 9.69
CA LEU A 23 2.50 -3.35 9.29
C LEU A 23 2.02 -3.04 7.88
N SER A 24 1.90 -1.77 7.48
CA SER A 24 1.54 -1.38 6.10
C SER A 24 2.52 -1.95 5.07
N PHE A 25 3.83 -1.85 5.31
CA PHE A 25 4.85 -2.42 4.42
C PHE A 25 4.80 -3.95 4.40
N LEU A 26 4.65 -4.59 5.56
CA LEU A 26 4.50 -6.05 5.63
C LEU A 26 3.29 -6.55 4.85
N LEU A 27 2.15 -5.86 4.96
CA LEU A 27 0.94 -6.21 4.20
C LEU A 27 1.14 -6.05 2.68
N LEU A 28 1.83 -4.99 2.24
CA LEU A 28 2.14 -4.82 0.81
C LEU A 28 3.10 -5.90 0.29
N ILE A 29 4.12 -6.27 1.06
CA ILE A 29 5.04 -7.37 0.70
C ILE A 29 4.29 -8.70 0.65
N PHE A 30 3.43 -8.97 1.64
CA PHE A 30 2.58 -10.16 1.66
C PHE A 30 1.65 -10.22 0.45
N LEU A 31 1.01 -9.09 0.11
CA LEU A 31 0.16 -8.98 -1.07
C LEU A 31 0.94 -9.24 -2.36
N LEU A 32 2.14 -8.66 -2.49
CA LEU A 32 3.02 -8.88 -3.63
C LEU A 32 3.40 -10.37 -3.76
N ALA A 33 3.70 -11.05 -2.65
CA ALA A 33 4.01 -12.48 -2.65
C ALA A 33 2.82 -13.34 -3.10
N ILE A 34 1.60 -13.03 -2.63
CA ILE A 34 0.37 -13.72 -3.08
C ILE A 34 0.18 -13.54 -4.58
N VAL A 35 0.24 -12.30 -5.05
CA VAL A 35 0.04 -11.94 -6.46
C VAL A 35 1.08 -12.64 -7.32
N PHE A 36 2.35 -12.60 -6.94
CA PHE A 36 3.41 -13.28 -7.67
C PHE A 36 3.19 -14.80 -7.72
N ALA A 37 2.79 -15.43 -6.61
CA ALA A 37 2.56 -16.87 -6.55
C ALA A 37 1.34 -17.32 -7.38
N LYS A 38 0.26 -16.53 -7.37
CA LYS A 38 -1.01 -16.89 -8.04
C LYS A 38 -1.02 -16.54 -9.53
N LEU A 39 -0.42 -15.42 -9.91
CA LEU A 39 -0.49 -14.90 -11.27
C LEU A 39 0.69 -15.33 -12.16
N ARG A 40 1.66 -16.08 -11.63
CA ARG A 40 2.82 -16.53 -12.40
C ARG A 40 2.41 -17.29 -13.66
N ASP A 41 1.50 -18.26 -13.52
CA ASP A 41 1.20 -19.23 -14.59
C ASP A 41 0.01 -18.84 -15.48
N ILE A 42 -0.74 -17.80 -15.09
CA ILE A 42 -1.92 -17.35 -15.84
C ILE A 42 -1.46 -16.62 -17.11
N SER A 43 -1.59 -17.22 -18.29
CA SER A 43 -1.21 -16.56 -19.55
C SER A 43 -2.37 -15.81 -20.21
N ALA A 44 -3.58 -15.94 -19.66
CA ALA A 44 -4.79 -15.31 -20.15
C ALA A 44 -4.96 -13.87 -19.61
N PRO A 45 -5.74 -13.01 -20.30
CA PRO A 45 -6.14 -11.71 -19.78
C PRO A 45 -6.91 -11.88 -18.46
N LEU A 46 -6.57 -11.07 -17.46
CA LEU A 46 -7.19 -11.14 -16.15
C LEU A 46 -8.48 -10.35 -16.13
N ILE A 47 -9.50 -10.93 -15.53
CA ILE A 47 -10.77 -10.28 -15.24
C ILE A 47 -10.50 -9.31 -14.09
N ILE A 48 -10.37 -8.02 -14.41
CA ILE A 48 -10.14 -6.96 -13.42
C ILE A 48 -11.47 -6.36 -12.97
N HIS A 49 -12.48 -6.33 -13.86
CA HIS A 49 -13.82 -5.87 -13.51
C HIS A 49 -14.89 -6.79 -14.09
N PHE A 50 -15.85 -7.14 -13.24
CA PHE A 50 -17.03 -7.93 -13.57
C PHE A 50 -18.29 -7.15 -13.17
N ASP A 51 -19.16 -6.90 -14.13
CA ASP A 51 -20.48 -6.32 -13.93
C ASP A 51 -21.54 -7.44 -13.98
N VAL A 52 -22.40 -7.54 -12.98
CA VAL A 52 -23.42 -8.61 -12.87
C VAL A 52 -24.43 -8.55 -14.02
N TYR A 53 -24.68 -7.37 -14.59
CA TYR A 53 -25.65 -7.14 -15.67
C TYR A 53 -25.02 -7.20 -17.06
N ARG A 54 -23.71 -6.92 -17.20
CA ARG A 54 -23.00 -6.86 -18.51
C ARG A 54 -21.94 -7.95 -18.70
N GLY A 55 -21.60 -8.71 -17.67
CA GLY A 55 -20.51 -9.68 -17.71
C GLY A 55 -19.13 -9.05 -17.49
N ILE A 56 -18.08 -9.66 -18.02
CA ILE A 56 -16.71 -9.15 -17.91
C ILE A 56 -16.56 -7.93 -18.81
N ASP A 57 -16.39 -6.75 -18.22
CA ASP A 57 -16.29 -5.48 -18.95
C ASP A 57 -14.82 -4.98 -19.06
N PHE A 58 -13.93 -5.45 -18.18
CA PHE A 58 -12.53 -5.03 -18.19
C PHE A 58 -11.57 -6.21 -18.02
N PHE A 59 -10.84 -6.48 -19.11
CA PHE A 59 -9.68 -7.34 -19.12
C PHE A 59 -8.42 -6.50 -18.95
N GLY A 60 -7.52 -6.90 -18.06
CA GLY A 60 -6.18 -6.32 -18.00
C GLY A 60 -5.10 -7.37 -17.84
N GLY A 61 -3.86 -6.95 -18.01
CA GLY A 61 -2.69 -7.81 -17.80
C GLY A 61 -2.25 -7.90 -16.34
N LYS A 62 -1.22 -8.72 -16.12
CA LYS A 62 -0.55 -8.84 -14.81
C LYS A 62 0.12 -7.53 -14.39
N LEU A 63 0.60 -6.77 -15.37
CA LEU A 63 1.34 -5.53 -15.15
C LEU A 63 0.49 -4.49 -14.44
N GLU A 64 -0.81 -4.48 -14.70
CA GLU A 64 -1.79 -3.57 -14.11
C GLU A 64 -1.95 -3.88 -12.62
N ILE A 65 -2.00 -5.15 -12.22
CA ILE A 65 -2.03 -5.55 -10.81
C ILE A 65 -0.73 -5.16 -10.10
N PHE A 66 0.42 -5.44 -10.72
CA PHE A 66 1.71 -4.98 -10.19
C PHE A 66 1.80 -3.45 -10.11
N GLY A 67 1.19 -2.73 -11.04
CA GLY A 67 1.08 -1.28 -11.06
C GLY A 67 0.25 -0.74 -9.89
N ILE A 68 -0.87 -1.40 -9.55
CA ILE A 68 -1.68 -1.05 -8.37
C ILE A 68 -0.84 -1.18 -7.10
N ILE A 69 -0.14 -2.31 -6.94
CA ILE A 69 0.71 -2.57 -5.76
C ILE A 69 1.88 -1.57 -5.70
N ALA A 70 2.54 -1.30 -6.82
CA ALA A 70 3.63 -0.33 -6.90
C ALA A 70 3.17 1.09 -6.53
N THR A 71 2.01 1.51 -7.03
CA THR A 71 1.41 2.80 -6.71
C THR A 71 1.06 2.88 -5.21
N ALA A 72 0.50 1.80 -4.65
CA ALA A 72 0.22 1.73 -3.22
C ALA A 72 1.50 1.82 -2.37
N PHE A 73 2.57 1.15 -2.80
CA PHE A 73 3.88 1.22 -2.14
C PHE A 73 4.44 2.64 -2.15
N ILE A 74 4.43 3.32 -3.30
CA ILE A 74 4.88 4.71 -3.42
C ILE A 74 4.05 5.63 -2.52
N ALA A 75 2.72 5.47 -2.50
CA ALA A 75 1.85 6.27 -1.64
C ALA A 75 2.19 6.10 -0.15
N VAL A 76 2.43 4.87 0.31
CA VAL A 76 2.84 4.62 1.70
C VAL A 76 4.21 5.23 1.99
N VAL A 77 5.17 5.16 1.07
CA VAL A 77 6.49 5.79 1.22
C VAL A 77 6.35 7.31 1.33
N ILE A 78 5.54 7.95 0.48
CA ILE A 78 5.27 9.39 0.55
C ILE A 78 4.65 9.75 1.90
N ASN A 79 3.64 9.00 2.35
CA ASN A 79 3.01 9.25 3.64
C ASN A 79 3.97 9.02 4.81
N PHE A 80 4.89 8.08 4.72
CA PHE A 80 5.95 7.86 5.71
C PHE A 80 6.87 9.09 5.81
N LEU A 81 7.35 9.59 4.67
CA LEU A 81 8.20 10.80 4.63
C LEU A 81 7.46 12.04 5.16
N LEU A 82 6.19 12.21 4.77
CA LEU A 82 5.35 13.31 5.25
C LEU A 82 5.06 13.19 6.75
N ALA A 83 4.76 11.98 7.24
CA ALA A 83 4.52 11.76 8.66
C ALA A 83 5.77 12.07 9.50
N ASP A 84 6.97 11.76 9.01
CA ASP A 84 8.21 12.10 9.71
C ASP A 84 8.43 13.62 9.75
N PHE A 85 8.19 14.30 8.61
CA PHE A 85 8.28 15.74 8.52
C PHE A 85 7.29 16.45 9.47
N PHE A 86 6.03 15.99 9.51
CA PHE A 86 5.01 16.56 10.38
C PHE A 86 5.19 16.19 11.86
N TYR A 87 5.93 15.13 12.21
CA TYR A 87 6.05 14.67 13.60
C TYR A 87 6.55 15.75 14.56
N TRP A 88 7.49 16.57 14.08
CA TRP A 88 8.11 17.62 14.87
C TRP A 88 7.24 18.88 15.02
N ARG A 89 6.31 19.10 14.09
CA ARG A 89 5.43 20.27 14.07
C ARG A 89 4.06 19.94 14.67
N GLU A 90 3.43 18.88 14.19
CA GLU A 90 2.08 18.45 14.54
C GLU A 90 1.98 16.91 14.56
N ARG A 91 2.07 16.33 15.76
CA ARG A 91 2.00 14.87 15.96
C ARG A 91 0.69 14.28 15.45
N PHE A 92 -0.43 15.01 15.59
CA PHE A 92 -1.74 14.56 15.14
C PHE A 92 -1.75 14.20 13.64
N LEU A 93 -1.23 15.09 12.78
CA LEU A 93 -1.15 14.84 11.34
C LEU A 93 -0.31 13.60 11.01
N SER A 94 0.73 13.35 11.79
CA SER A 94 1.61 12.18 11.61
C SER A 94 0.86 10.87 11.87
N TYR A 95 0.02 10.84 12.91
CA TYR A 95 -0.87 9.69 13.17
C TYR A 95 -1.94 9.53 12.09
N VAL A 96 -2.54 10.62 11.62
CA VAL A 96 -3.52 10.56 10.52
C VAL A 96 -2.89 9.95 9.26
N LEU A 97 -1.68 10.36 8.90
CA LEU A 97 -0.96 9.80 7.77
C LEU A 97 -0.57 8.33 7.98
N GLY A 98 -0.13 7.95 9.18
CA GLY A 98 0.20 6.56 9.49
C GLY A 98 -1.02 5.64 9.43
N PHE A 99 -2.04 5.91 10.24
CA PHE A 99 -3.26 5.09 10.28
C PHE A 99 -4.04 5.14 8.96
N GLY A 100 -4.05 6.30 8.29
CA GLY A 100 -4.61 6.44 6.94
C GLY A 100 -3.89 5.56 5.92
N SER A 101 -2.55 5.48 5.98
CA SER A 101 -1.77 4.58 5.13
C SER A 101 -2.12 3.11 5.37
N LEU A 102 -2.28 2.71 6.63
CA LEU A 102 -2.68 1.34 6.96
C LEU A 102 -4.09 1.02 6.44
N ALA A 103 -5.05 1.91 6.66
CA ALA A 103 -6.41 1.75 6.14
C ALA A 103 -6.41 1.65 4.60
N PHE A 104 -5.64 2.51 3.93
CA PHE A 104 -5.46 2.48 2.49
C PHE A 104 -4.87 1.15 1.99
N VAL A 105 -3.82 0.63 2.65
CA VAL A 105 -3.24 -0.68 2.29
C VAL A 105 -4.24 -1.82 2.49
N ILE A 106 -5.07 -1.79 3.54
CA ILE A 106 -6.12 -2.78 3.75
C ILE A 106 -7.13 -2.75 2.60
N LEU A 107 -7.53 -1.56 2.13
CA LEU A 107 -8.43 -1.44 0.96
C LEU A 107 -7.80 -2.00 -0.31
N ILE A 108 -6.52 -1.73 -0.55
CA ILE A 108 -5.78 -2.30 -1.69
C ILE A 108 -5.70 -3.82 -1.59
N LEU A 109 -5.46 -4.36 -0.38
CA LEU A 109 -5.43 -5.80 -0.16
C LEU A 109 -6.78 -6.46 -0.45
N ILE A 110 -7.89 -5.84 -0.04
CA ILE A 110 -9.24 -6.32 -0.36
C ILE A 110 -9.47 -6.27 -1.89
N ALA A 111 -9.18 -5.14 -2.53
CA ALA A 111 -9.41 -4.97 -3.96
C ALA A 111 -8.61 -5.98 -4.81
N VAL A 112 -7.31 -6.09 -4.57
CA VAL A 112 -6.44 -7.04 -5.28
C VAL A 112 -6.78 -8.49 -4.90
N GLY A 113 -7.15 -8.75 -3.64
CA GLY A 113 -7.58 -10.07 -3.19
C GLY A 113 -8.80 -10.58 -3.93
N VAL A 114 -9.79 -9.72 -4.19
CA VAL A 114 -10.96 -10.06 -5.02
C VAL A 114 -10.55 -10.38 -6.45
N ILE A 115 -9.68 -9.57 -7.07
CA ILE A 115 -9.17 -9.82 -8.44
C ILE A 115 -8.47 -11.18 -8.51
N VAL A 116 -7.58 -11.47 -7.56
CA VAL A 116 -6.84 -12.75 -7.52
C VAL A 116 -7.75 -13.95 -7.23
N ASN A 117 -8.87 -13.76 -6.52
CA ASN A 117 -9.78 -14.87 -6.21
C ASN A 117 -10.69 -15.26 -7.39
N ILE A 118 -11.04 -14.29 -8.24
CA ILE A 118 -11.91 -14.50 -9.39
C ILE A 118 -11.17 -15.17 -10.57
N ASN A 119 -9.83 -15.05 -10.62
CA ASN A 119 -8.98 -15.59 -11.69
C ASN A 119 -8.21 -16.84 -11.25
#